data_AF-A0A258GGW6-F1
#
_entry.id   AF-A0A258GGW6-F1
#
_cell.length_a   1.000
_cell.length_b   1.000
_cell.length_c   1.000
_cell.angle_alpha   90.00
_cell.angle_beta   90.00
_cell.angle_gamma   90.00
#
_symmetry.space_group_name_H-M   'P 1'
#
loop_
_entity.id
_entity.type
_entity.pdbx_description
1 polymer ?
#
loop_
_entity_poly.entity_id
_entity_poly.type
_entity_poly.pdbx_seq_one_letter_code
_entity_poly.pdbx_strand_id
1 'polypeptide(L)' 'MQYEWILDVLTDLKAFAKGNGLAALAEQLDDTSLVAAAEIAQAAEVTAGGMALDADEAYQLHCGVTAGDNA' A
#
# COMPACT_ATOMS: atom_id res chain seq x y z
N MET A 1 1.20 6.08 -4.17
CA MET A 1 1.15 7.35 -4.93
C MET A 1 1.01 8.61 -4.08
N GLN A 2 0.15 8.69 -3.06
CA GLN A 2 -0.01 9.96 -2.30
C GLN A 2 1.27 10.41 -1.59
N TYR A 3 2.14 9.46 -1.24
CA TYR A 3 3.30 9.72 -0.39
C TYR A 3 4.64 9.46 -1.08
N GLU A 4 4.70 8.78 -2.23
CA GLU A 4 5.98 8.51 -2.95
C GLU A 4 6.81 9.78 -3.26
N TRP A 5 6.17 10.95 -3.44
CA TRP A 5 6.88 12.20 -3.72
C TRP A 5 7.91 12.57 -2.64
N ILE A 6 7.73 12.13 -1.40
CA ILE A 6 8.67 12.42 -0.31
C ILE A 6 9.99 11.67 -0.50
N LEU A 7 9.99 10.50 -1.15
CA LEU A 7 11.20 9.72 -1.38
C LEU A 7 12.14 10.42 -2.37
N ASP A 8 11.57 11.10 -3.37
CA ASP A 8 12.33 11.93 -4.31
C ASP A 8 12.95 13.12 -3.56
N VAL A 9 12.19 13.79 -2.70
CA VAL A 9 12.70 14.91 -1.88
C VAL A 9 13.81 14.47 -0.92
N LEU A 10 13.66 13.31 -0.26
CA LEU A 10 14.69 12.77 0.62
C LEU A 10 15.96 12.40 -0.15
N THR A 11 15.81 11.91 -1.39
CA THR A 11 16.94 11.63 -2.28
C THR A 11 17.69 12.90 -2.65
N ASP A 12 16.98 13.98 -3.00
CA ASP A 12 17.57 15.28 -3.32
C ASP A 12 18.30 15.89 -2.12
N LEU A 13 17.68 15.85 -0.93
CA LEU A 13 18.30 16.33 0.31
C LEU A 13 19.55 15.54 0.67
N LYS A 14 19.54 14.22 0.45
CA LYS A 14 20.71 13.37 0.67
C LYS A 14 21.84 13.71 -0.29
N ALA A 15 21.54 13.95 -1.56
CA ALA A 15 22.52 14.38 -2.56
C ALA A 15 23.13 15.74 -2.16
N PHE A 16 22.30 16.69 -1.71
CA PHE A 16 22.76 17.96 -1.16
C PHE A 16 23.67 17.77 0.06
N ALA A 17 23.27 16.95 1.04
CA ALA A 17 24.05 16.69 2.24
C ALA A 17 25.43 16.09 1.91
N LYS A 18 25.48 15.12 0.99
CA LYS A 18 26.74 14.53 0.50
C LYS A 18 27.61 15.56 -0.21
N GLY A 19 27.03 16.38 -1.09
CA GLY A 19 27.75 17.42 -1.81
C GLY A 19 28.36 18.50 -0.91
N ASN A 20 27.76 18.72 0.26
CA ASN A 20 28.21 19.73 1.23
C ASN A 20 29.03 19.14 2.39
N GLY A 21 29.39 17.85 2.35
CA GLY A 21 30.18 17.22 3.42
C GLY A 21 29.43 17.01 4.74
N LEU A 22 28.09 17.06 4.72
CA LEU A 22 27.22 16.86 5.88
C LEU A 22 26.95 15.36 6.08
N ALA A 23 28.00 14.58 6.40
CA ALA A 23 27.93 13.12 6.44
C ALA A 23 26.88 12.58 7.43
N ALA A 24 26.82 13.13 8.64
CA ALA A 24 25.82 12.73 9.65
C ALA A 24 24.38 13.00 9.18
N LEU A 25 24.15 14.11 8.47
CA LEU A 25 22.84 14.41 7.89
C LEU A 25 22.49 13.43 6.77
N ALA A 26 23.44 13.07 5.91
CA ALA A 26 23.22 12.09 4.85
C ALA A 26 22.87 10.70 5.41
N GLU A 27 23.48 10.31 6.53
CA GLU A 27 23.17 9.07 7.26
C GLU A 27 21.75 9.09 7.85
N GLN A 28 21.37 10.18 8.53
CA GLN A 28 20.01 10.35 9.04
C GLN A 28 18.94 10.35 7.94
N LEU A 29 19.26 10.91 6.77
CA LEU A 29 18.37 10.89 5.62
C LEU A 29 18.22 9.48 5.02
N ASP A 30 19.24 8.63 5.14
CA ASP A 30 19.14 7.22 4.75
C ASP A 30 18.16 6.45 5.65
N ASP A 31 18.29 6.60 6.97
CA ASP A 31 17.38 5.98 7.93
C ASP A 31 15.93 6.48 7.75
N THR A 32 15.78 7.80 7.54
CA THR A 32 14.47 8.42 7.30
C THR A 32 13.81 7.88 6.03
N SER A 33 14.59 7.68 4.97
CA SER A 33 14.09 7.13 3.70
C SER A 33 13.59 5.68 3.87
N LEU A 34 14.27 4.88 4.70
CA LEU A 34 13.87 3.50 4.99
C LEU A 34 12.54 3.47 5.75
N VAL A 35 12.39 4.30 6.79
CA VAL A 35 11.14 4.39 7.56
C VAL A 35 10.00 4.88 6.68
N ALA A 36 10.21 5.94 5.89
CA ALA A 36 9.21 6.46 4.97
C ALA A 36 8.77 5.39 3.95
N ALA A 37 9.71 4.65 3.35
CA ALA A 37 9.38 3.58 2.42
C ALA A 37 8.54 2.47 3.08
N ALA A 38 8.85 2.09 4.32
CA ALA A 38 8.10 1.09 5.07
C ALA A 38 6.66 1.56 5.37
N GLU A 39 6.48 2.81 5.81
CA GLU A 39 5.15 3.38 6.09
C GLU A 39 4.32 3.53 4.82
N ILE A 40 4.92 3.94 3.71
CA ILE A 40 4.24 4.05 2.40
C ILE A 40 3.77 2.68 1.92
N ALA A 41 4.62 1.66 2.05
CA ALA A 41 4.26 0.29 1.70
C ALA A 41 3.10 -0.22 2.57
N GLN A 42 3.15 0.03 3.89
CA GLN A 42 2.06 -0.33 4.81
C GLN A 42 0.75 0.40 4.48
N ALA A 43 0.80 1.70 4.17
CA ALA A 43 -0.37 2.48 3.78
C ALA A 43 -0.99 2.00 2.45
N ALA A 44 -0.16 1.58 1.49
CA ALA A 44 -0.61 0.96 0.26
C ALA A 44 -1.31 -0.39 0.52
N GLU A 45 -0.79 -1.18 1.45
CA GLU A 45 -1.34 -2.48 1.85
C GLU A 45 -2.70 -2.34 2.55
N VAL A 46 -2.86 -1.35 3.45
CA VAL A 46 -4.15 -1.03 4.08
C VAL A 46 -5.19 -0.59 3.04
N THR A 47 -4.77 0.18 2.04
CA THR A 47 -5.66 0.64 0.96
C THR A 47 -6.08 -0.50 0.04
N ALA A 48 -5.21 -1.49 -0.20
CA ALA A 48 -5.52 -2.67 -1.01
C ALA A 48 -6.31 -3.75 -0.24
N GLY A 49 -6.03 -3.93 1.05
CA GLY A 49 -6.66 -4.93 1.92
C GLY A 49 -8.08 -4.57 2.36
N GLY A 50 -8.49 -3.30 2.27
CA GLY A 50 -9.86 -2.85 2.58
C GLY A 50 -10.89 -3.10 1.47
N MET A 51 -10.50 -3.65 0.32
CA MET A 51 -11.35 -3.73 -0.87
C MET A 51 -11.38 -5.13 -1.53
N ALA A 52 -10.94 -6.18 -0.83
CA ALA A 52 -10.81 -7.54 -1.37
C ALA A 52 -11.62 -8.63 -0.63
N LEU A 53 -12.58 -8.24 0.20
CA LEU A 53 -13.67 -9.09 0.71
C LEU A 53 -14.88 -8.17 0.50
N ASP A 54 -15.84 -8.35 -0.41
CA ASP A 54 -16.67 -9.49 -0.77
C ASP A 54 -17.61 -9.06 -1.92
N ALA A 55 -17.51 -9.62 -3.13
CA ALA A 55 -18.46 -9.25 -4.20
C ALA A 55 -18.88 -10.39 -5.14
N ASP A 56 -18.53 -11.65 -4.87
CA ASP A 56 -18.89 -12.74 -5.81
C ASP A 56 -19.28 -14.08 -5.17
N GLU A 57 -19.84 -14.11 -3.95
CA GLU A 57 -20.36 -15.38 -3.40
C GLU A 57 -21.58 -15.27 -2.46
N ALA A 58 -22.48 -14.32 -2.70
CA ALA A 58 -23.74 -14.19 -1.95
C ALA A 58 -25.02 -14.14 -2.82
N TYR A 59 -24.98 -14.70 -4.04
CA TYR A 59 -26.18 -14.80 -4.89
C TYR A 59 -26.50 -16.23 -5.38
N GLN A 60 -26.32 -17.25 -4.54
CA GLN A 60 -26.75 -18.61 -4.90
C GLN A 60 -27.50 -19.33 -3.78
N LEU A 61 -28.65 -18.77 -3.37
CA LEU A 61 -29.56 -19.49 -2.49
C LEU A 61 -31.03 -19.09 -2.70
N HIS A 62 -31.62 -19.34 -3.88
CA HIS A 62 -33.08 -19.56 -3.93
C HIS A 62 -33.73 -20.28 -5.13
N CYS A 63 -33.09 -21.07 -6.00
CA CYS A 63 -33.89 -21.76 -7.04
C CYS A 63 -33.46 -23.21 -7.24
N GLY A 64 -34.03 -24.11 -6.44
CA GLY A 64 -33.83 -25.55 -6.60
C GLY A 64 -34.66 -26.44 -5.68
N VAL A 65 -35.99 -26.24 -5.60
CA VAL A 65 -36.89 -27.35 -5.23
C VAL A 65 -37.62 -27.79 -6.50
N THR A 66 -37.06 -28.83 -7.11
CA THR A 66 -37.71 -29.67 -8.11
C THR A 66 -38.48 -30.77 -7.40
N ALA A 67 -39.80 -30.71 -7.48
CA ALA A 67 -40.68 -31.88 -7.46
C ALA A 67 -42.00 -31.35 -8.07
N GLY A 68 -42.37 -31.67 -9.30
CA GLY A 68 -42.30 -33.01 -9.85
C GLY A 68 -43.27 -33.92 -9.10
N ASP A 69 -44.54 -33.52 -8.99
CA ASP A 69 -45.65 -34.47 -8.86
C ASP A 69 -46.78 -33.99 -9.77
N ASN A 70 -46.86 -34.72 -10.88
CA ASN A 70 -47.88 -34.67 -11.92
C ASN A 70 -48.76 -35.90 -11.68
N ALA A 71 -50.01 -35.70 -11.25
CA ALA A 71 -51.17 -36.58 -11.49
C ALA A 71 -52.45 -35.92 -10.99
#